data_AF-A0A818NV90-F1
#
_entry.id   AF-A0A818NV90-F1
#
_cell.length_a   1.000
_cell.length_b   1.000
_cell.length_c   1.000
_cell.angle_alpha   90.00
_cell.angle_beta   90.00
_cell.angle_gamma   90.00
#
_symmetry.space_group_name_H-M   'P 1'
#
loop_
_entity.id
_entity.type
_entity.pdbx_description
1 polymer ?
#
loop_
_entity_poly.entity_id
_entity_poly.type
_entity_poly.pdbx_seq_one_letter_code
_entity_poly.pdbx_strand_id
1 'polypeptide(L)'
;MHSSTLLLTLAVLLCATSIDGVQDNSGLAEMLKTIDQTCNNIHGILTHQRKIINIQVTKQAPVRVKVEMELTSQYSPTLKQRFSVEGMVCHHGFDRNAAQAACRSQKKNLQMFSNNYYWEPSPNDLHDKCYFEYNNDPLIVPCHFVLDNFNCTSDATSLNDCTHTPLFQHHCTTDMHVGIGCSGTYDETATTVTTTRAIQTSTATPTTDEQTVIDVLNRHNWTDIGAVIDVTGSMSSCYAHIDQWVALSQQGKFVKYFVFFNDGDDTLNENKIIGSTGGIYSVYTNEGITKVKEILNTAKRNGGGGDIPENDIEAIIYTLSTCPTCKNIIHIADNGATPRDMILLNQVTKPIKVLVCKLGANSFVNPKLLDIAYKTGGSLHTLNMDIETLQSLKVGDTIQVGDGTYRLTVNGFVRVA
;
A
#
# COMPACT_ATOMS: atom_id res chain seq x y z
N MET A 1 24.39 22.99 0.31
CA MET A 1 24.40 22.02 -0.81
C MET A 1 23.19 22.26 -1.73
N HIS A 2 23.08 23.46 -2.32
CA HIS A 2 21.91 23.86 -3.13
C HIS A 2 22.28 24.36 -4.54
N SER A 3 23.53 24.17 -4.97
CA SER A 3 23.98 24.66 -6.28
C SER A 3 23.97 23.58 -7.37
N SER A 4 24.06 22.29 -7.02
CA SER A 4 24.24 21.21 -8.01
C SER A 4 22.93 20.64 -8.56
N THR A 5 21.84 20.67 -7.78
CA THR A 5 20.50 20.21 -8.19
C THR A 5 19.78 21.22 -9.09
N LEU A 6 20.05 22.52 -8.91
CA LEU A 6 19.50 23.58 -9.76
C LEU A 6 20.10 23.55 -11.18
N LEU A 7 21.39 23.22 -11.31
CA LEU A 7 22.06 23.09 -12.61
C LEU A 7 21.59 21.87 -13.41
N LEU A 8 21.28 20.76 -12.75
CA LEU A 8 20.81 19.53 -13.41
C LEU A 8 19.35 19.68 -13.88
N THR A 9 18.50 20.31 -13.09
CA THR A 9 17.10 20.61 -13.46
C THR A 9 17.01 21.63 -14.59
N LEU A 10 17.88 22.67 -14.58
CA LEU A 10 17.97 23.64 -15.67
C LEU A 10 18.46 22.99 -16.99
N ALA A 11 19.41 22.05 -16.90
CA ALA A 11 19.93 21.31 -18.06
C ALA A 11 18.89 20.37 -18.68
N VAL A 12 18.06 19.71 -17.86
CA VAL A 12 16.96 18.85 -18.33
C VAL A 12 15.84 19.69 -18.97
N LEU A 13 15.53 20.86 -18.42
CA LEU A 13 14.54 21.78 -19.01
C LEU A 13 15.00 22.33 -20.38
N LEU A 14 16.29 22.60 -20.53
CA LEU A 14 16.90 23.08 -21.77
C LEU A 14 16.93 22.02 -22.88
N CYS A 15 17.08 20.72 -22.56
CA CYS A 15 16.98 19.67 -23.58
C CYS A 15 15.51 19.41 -24.03
N ALA A 16 14.47 19.91 -23.32
CA ALA A 16 13.05 19.62 -23.56
C ALA A 16 12.28 20.67 -24.39
N THR A 17 12.81 21.90 -24.53
CA THR A 17 12.19 22.95 -25.35
C THR A 17 12.99 23.21 -26.61
N SER A 18 12.57 22.62 -27.74
CA SER A 18 13.05 23.01 -29.07
C SER A 18 12.51 24.41 -29.40
N ILE A 19 13.35 25.44 -29.26
CA ILE A 19 12.98 26.82 -29.67
C ILE A 19 13.21 26.95 -31.17
N ASP A 20 12.13 26.95 -31.94
CA ASP A 20 12.12 27.44 -33.31
C ASP A 20 12.27 28.97 -33.30
N GLY A 21 13.35 29.45 -33.93
CA GLY A 21 13.47 30.82 -34.44
C GLY A 21 14.24 31.82 -33.58
N VAL A 22 15.57 31.84 -33.71
CA VAL A 22 16.38 33.07 -33.55
C VAL A 22 17.55 33.04 -34.54
N GLN A 23 17.67 34.10 -35.35
CA GLN A 23 18.77 34.30 -36.30
C GLN A 23 20.06 34.80 -35.60
N ASP A 24 21.18 34.24 -36.07
CA ASP A 24 22.54 34.76 -36.11
C ASP A 24 23.15 35.38 -34.83
N ASN A 25 23.96 34.59 -34.13
CA ASN A 25 25.05 35.08 -33.28
C ASN A 25 26.08 33.96 -33.01
N SER A 26 27.33 34.19 -33.37
CA SER A 26 28.43 33.20 -33.31
C SER A 26 28.77 32.68 -31.91
N GLY A 27 28.33 33.35 -30.83
CA GLY A 27 28.44 32.85 -29.45
C GLY A 27 27.39 31.79 -29.08
N LEU A 28 26.24 31.77 -29.77
CA LEU A 28 25.16 30.82 -29.49
C LEU A 28 25.50 29.42 -30.02
N ALA A 29 26.27 29.31 -31.11
CA ALA A 29 26.68 28.05 -31.70
C ALA A 29 27.65 27.24 -30.81
N GLU A 30 28.56 27.92 -30.10
CA GLU A 30 29.51 27.29 -29.17
C GLU A 30 28.79 26.80 -27.90
N MET A 31 27.84 27.60 -27.39
CA MET A 31 26.97 27.21 -26.28
C MET A 31 26.04 26.04 -26.66
N LEU A 32 25.43 26.06 -27.84
CA LEU A 32 24.60 24.97 -28.34
C LEU A 32 25.42 23.69 -28.51
N LYS A 33 26.65 23.74 -29.04
CA LYS A 33 27.56 22.58 -29.10
C LYS A 33 27.87 22.00 -27.73
N THR A 34 28.09 22.85 -26.73
CA THR A 34 28.41 22.40 -25.36
C THR A 34 27.19 21.76 -24.69
N ILE A 35 26.01 22.32 -24.92
CA ILE A 35 24.73 21.75 -24.47
C ILE A 35 24.45 20.43 -25.17
N ASP A 36 24.67 20.34 -26.48
CA ASP A 36 24.46 19.13 -27.28
C ASP A 36 25.45 18.02 -26.89
N GLN A 37 26.73 18.34 -26.64
CA GLN A 37 27.72 17.40 -26.09
C GLN A 37 27.32 16.90 -24.70
N THR A 38 26.73 17.77 -23.87
CA THR A 38 26.30 17.43 -22.51
C THR A 38 25.01 16.59 -22.53
N CYS A 39 24.02 16.96 -23.34
CA CYS A 39 22.82 16.14 -23.57
C CYS A 39 23.23 14.78 -24.17
N ASN A 40 24.19 14.70 -25.10
CA ASN A 40 24.70 13.44 -25.66
C ASN A 40 25.48 12.58 -24.65
N ASN A 41 26.23 13.17 -23.73
CA ASN A 41 26.89 12.44 -22.64
C ASN A 41 25.86 11.87 -21.64
N ILE A 42 24.81 12.64 -21.34
CA ILE A 42 23.69 12.20 -20.49
C ILE A 42 22.87 11.10 -21.20
N HIS A 43 22.56 11.28 -22.49
CA HIS A 43 21.89 10.27 -23.31
C HIS A 43 22.75 9.01 -23.45
N GLY A 44 24.07 9.16 -23.60
CA GLY A 44 25.05 8.09 -23.57
C GLY A 44 25.00 7.28 -22.27
N ILE A 45 24.98 7.93 -21.10
CA ILE A 45 24.84 7.25 -19.79
C ILE A 45 23.50 6.49 -19.67
N LEU A 46 22.45 6.95 -20.37
CA LEU A 46 21.14 6.33 -20.41
C LEU A 46 21.02 5.18 -21.43
N THR A 47 21.93 5.07 -22.41
CA THR A 47 21.91 4.03 -23.47
C THR A 47 22.87 2.85 -23.24
N HIS A 48 23.72 2.89 -22.21
CA HIS A 48 24.56 1.73 -21.86
C HIS A 48 23.71 0.57 -21.33
N GLN A 49 23.98 -0.65 -21.82
CA GLN A 49 23.34 -1.84 -21.28
C GLN A 49 23.87 -2.08 -19.85
N ARG A 50 22.98 -1.87 -18.86
CA ARG A 50 23.26 -2.11 -17.45
C ARG A 50 22.87 -3.55 -17.13
N LYS A 51 23.84 -4.34 -16.65
CA LYS A 51 23.57 -5.68 -16.16
C LYS A 51 23.76 -5.70 -14.65
N ILE A 52 22.72 -6.10 -13.92
CA ILE A 52 22.87 -6.45 -12.50
C ILE A 52 23.65 -7.76 -12.45
N ILE A 53 24.75 -7.75 -11.71
CA ILE A 53 25.64 -8.89 -11.56
C ILE A 53 25.51 -9.53 -10.18
N ASN A 54 25.03 -8.78 -9.18
CA ASN A 54 24.83 -9.29 -7.82
C ASN A 54 23.87 -8.39 -7.03
N ILE A 55 23.04 -8.99 -6.19
CA ILE A 55 22.14 -8.37 -5.22
C ILE A 55 22.49 -8.94 -3.84
N GLN A 56 23.14 -8.15 -3.01
CA GLN A 56 23.56 -8.54 -1.66
C GLN A 56 22.66 -7.93 -0.60
N VAL A 57 22.06 -8.74 0.27
CA VAL A 57 21.29 -8.24 1.43
C VAL A 57 22.24 -7.68 2.51
N THR A 58 22.18 -6.38 2.76
CA THR A 58 23.03 -5.65 3.71
C THR A 58 22.36 -5.42 5.07
N LYS A 59 21.03 -5.27 5.11
CA LYS A 59 20.24 -5.17 6.35
C LYS A 59 18.93 -5.95 6.22
N GLN A 60 18.41 -6.43 7.35
CA GLN A 60 17.20 -7.25 7.40
C GLN A 60 15.92 -6.42 7.69
N ALA A 61 16.02 -5.32 8.44
CA ALA A 61 14.90 -4.43 8.75
C ALA A 61 15.35 -2.95 8.73
N PRO A 62 14.96 -2.15 7.71
CA PRO A 62 14.25 -2.60 6.51
C PRO A 62 15.23 -3.43 5.65
N VAL A 63 14.71 -4.25 4.75
CA VAL A 63 15.53 -5.02 3.82
C VAL A 63 16.27 -4.05 2.92
N ARG A 64 17.58 -3.95 3.12
CA ARG A 64 18.48 -3.18 2.26
C ARG A 64 19.33 -4.11 1.45
N VAL A 65 19.52 -3.74 0.19
CA VAL A 65 20.35 -4.47 -0.76
C VAL A 65 21.40 -3.55 -1.35
N LYS A 66 22.60 -4.08 -1.50
CA LYS A 66 23.64 -3.54 -2.36
C LYS A 66 23.56 -4.24 -3.70
N VAL A 67 23.22 -3.49 -4.75
CA VAL A 67 23.12 -3.98 -6.12
C VAL A 67 24.38 -3.60 -6.87
N GLU A 68 25.14 -4.61 -7.29
CA GLU A 68 26.33 -4.43 -8.11
C GLU A 68 25.96 -4.54 -9.58
N MET A 69 26.47 -3.60 -10.37
CA MET A 69 26.20 -3.48 -11.79
C MET A 69 27.49 -3.45 -12.59
N GLU A 70 27.41 -3.95 -13.81
CA GLU A 70 28.46 -3.85 -14.81
C GLU A 70 27.92 -3.05 -16.01
N LEU A 71 28.62 -1.99 -16.37
CA LEU A 71 28.45 -1.25 -17.62
C LEU A 71 29.43 -1.79 -18.64
N THR A 72 28.92 -2.10 -19.82
CA THR A 72 29.74 -2.45 -20.99
C THR A 72 29.65 -1.31 -21.99
N SER A 73 30.80 -0.77 -22.40
CA SER A 73 30.84 0.26 -23.44
C SER A 73 30.39 -0.32 -24.78
N GLN A 74 29.48 0.38 -25.46
CA GLN A 74 29.06 0.01 -26.81
C GLN A 74 30.20 0.14 -27.83
N TYR A 75 31.18 1.02 -27.57
CA TYR A 75 32.32 1.27 -28.46
C TYR A 75 33.56 0.42 -28.13
N SER A 76 33.64 -0.12 -26.91
CA SER A 76 34.71 -1.03 -26.49
C SER A 76 34.16 -2.09 -25.53
N PRO A 77 33.65 -3.22 -26.06
CA PRO A 77 33.00 -4.26 -25.24
C PRO A 77 33.92 -4.92 -24.20
N THR A 78 35.23 -4.75 -24.32
CA THR A 78 36.23 -5.21 -23.35
C THR A 78 36.38 -4.27 -22.16
N LEU A 79 35.98 -3.01 -22.29
CA LEU A 79 35.96 -2.04 -21.20
C LEU A 79 34.70 -2.22 -20.37
N LYS A 80 34.88 -2.83 -19.20
CA LYS A 80 33.83 -3.07 -18.21
C LYS A 80 34.05 -2.16 -17.00
N GLN A 81 33.04 -1.39 -16.65
CA GLN A 81 33.06 -0.59 -15.43
C GLN A 81 32.05 -1.14 -14.43
N ARG A 82 32.50 -1.35 -13.19
CA ARG A 82 31.65 -1.82 -12.09
C ARG A 82 31.37 -0.71 -11.11
N PHE A 83 30.15 -0.69 -10.62
CA PHE A 83 29.67 0.25 -9.59
C PHE A 83 28.54 -0.43 -8.82
N SER A 84 28.21 0.13 -7.67
CA SER A 84 27.14 -0.41 -6.82
C SER A 84 26.24 0.71 -6.34
N VAL A 85 24.95 0.42 -6.25
CA VAL A 85 24.00 1.24 -5.49
C VAL A 85 23.54 0.46 -4.26
N GLU A 86 23.27 1.15 -3.17
CA GLU A 86 22.62 0.56 -2.01
C GLU A 86 21.28 1.26 -1.79
N GLY A 87 20.24 0.47 -1.50
CA GLY A 87 18.94 0.98 -1.16
C GLY A 87 17.99 -0.11 -0.68
N MET A 88 16.74 0.25 -0.54
CA MET A 88 15.69 -0.59 0.02
C MET A 88 15.01 -1.41 -1.07
N VAL A 89 14.46 -2.54 -0.68
CA VAL A 89 13.59 -3.34 -1.53
C VAL A 89 12.15 -3.01 -1.19
N CYS A 90 11.34 -2.81 -2.22
CA CYS A 90 9.94 -2.54 -2.05
C CYS A 90 9.16 -3.78 -1.63
N HIS A 91 8.07 -3.55 -0.87
CA HIS A 91 7.09 -4.57 -0.55
C HIS A 91 6.59 -5.33 -1.78
N HIS A 92 6.18 -4.64 -2.86
CA HIS A 92 5.43 -5.30 -3.93
C HIS A 92 6.21 -6.48 -4.54
N GLY A 93 5.53 -7.61 -4.66
CA GLY A 93 6.11 -8.88 -5.10
C GLY A 93 7.10 -9.53 -4.13
N PHE A 94 7.63 -8.82 -3.12
CA PHE A 94 8.53 -9.39 -2.13
C PHE A 94 7.77 -10.28 -1.15
N ASP A 95 7.55 -11.52 -1.55
CA ASP A 95 6.78 -12.52 -0.81
C ASP A 95 7.66 -13.38 0.12
N ARG A 96 7.07 -14.45 0.68
CA ARG A 96 7.78 -15.38 1.56
C ARG A 96 8.93 -16.10 0.85
N ASN A 97 8.84 -16.37 -0.46
CA ASN A 97 9.93 -17.01 -1.21
C ASN A 97 11.10 -16.04 -1.38
N ALA A 98 10.82 -14.77 -1.66
CA ALA A 98 11.83 -13.72 -1.69
C ALA A 98 12.50 -13.51 -0.32
N ALA A 99 11.71 -13.51 0.75
CA ALA A 99 12.22 -13.43 2.11
C ALA A 99 13.10 -14.64 2.48
N GLN A 100 12.73 -15.85 2.04
CA GLN A 100 13.55 -17.05 2.21
C GLN A 100 14.86 -16.97 1.44
N ALA A 101 14.81 -16.57 0.17
CA ALA A 101 16.00 -16.39 -0.67
C ALA A 101 16.96 -15.36 -0.04
N ALA A 102 16.43 -14.25 0.48
CA ALA A 102 17.22 -13.24 1.20
C ALA A 102 17.89 -13.77 2.48
N CYS A 103 17.21 -14.63 3.25
CA CYS A 103 17.83 -15.26 4.43
C CYS A 103 18.84 -16.36 4.07
N ARG A 104 18.55 -17.15 3.03
CA ARG A 104 19.45 -18.20 2.52
C ARG A 104 20.76 -17.60 2.00
N SER A 105 20.73 -16.44 1.36
CA SER A 105 21.96 -15.75 0.93
C SER A 105 22.87 -15.34 2.10
N GLN A 106 22.31 -15.30 3.32
CA GLN A 106 23.06 -15.06 4.57
C GLN A 106 23.38 -16.35 5.33
N LYS A 107 23.13 -17.53 4.74
CA LYS A 107 23.23 -18.87 5.36
C LYS A 107 22.36 -19.02 6.61
N LYS A 108 21.16 -18.45 6.58
CA LYS A 108 20.20 -18.47 7.69
C LYS A 108 18.81 -18.90 7.21
N ASN A 109 17.96 -19.34 8.14
CA ASN A 109 16.56 -19.62 7.87
C ASN A 109 15.70 -18.38 8.09
N LEU A 110 14.61 -18.26 7.34
CA LEU A 110 13.60 -17.24 7.56
C LEU A 110 12.83 -17.56 8.85
N GLN A 111 12.85 -16.65 9.82
CA GLN A 111 12.08 -16.74 11.06
C GLN A 111 10.90 -15.77 11.08
N MET A 112 11.13 -14.56 10.58
CA MET A 112 10.13 -13.50 10.56
C MET A 112 10.12 -12.86 9.19
N PHE A 113 8.93 -12.55 8.70
CA PHE A 113 8.72 -11.77 7.49
C PHE A 113 7.58 -10.81 7.76
N SER A 114 7.82 -9.53 7.53
CA SER A 114 6.85 -8.45 7.61
C SER A 114 6.98 -7.61 6.36
N ASN A 115 5.87 -7.42 5.67
CA ASN A 115 5.74 -6.48 4.56
C ASN A 115 5.18 -5.11 5.02
N ASN A 116 5.07 -4.91 6.34
CA ASN A 116 4.46 -3.75 6.98
C ASN A 116 5.43 -3.08 7.96
N TYR A 117 6.66 -2.78 7.53
CA TYR A 117 7.55 -1.94 8.33
C TYR A 117 7.19 -0.48 8.09
N TYR A 118 6.54 0.14 9.06
CA TYR A 118 6.19 1.56 8.97
C TYR A 118 7.41 2.41 9.31
N TRP A 119 7.80 3.31 8.40
CA TRP A 119 8.87 4.29 8.62
C TRP A 119 8.29 5.68 8.40
N GLU A 120 8.54 6.58 9.34
CA GLU A 120 8.07 7.95 9.23
C GLU A 120 9.03 8.79 8.36
N PRO A 121 8.52 9.74 7.57
CA PRO A 121 9.38 10.73 6.93
C PRO A 121 10.08 11.56 8.01
N SER A 122 11.40 11.74 7.89
CA SER A 122 12.16 12.59 8.82
C SER A 122 11.52 14.00 8.91
N PRO A 123 11.18 14.51 10.10
CA PRO A 123 10.50 15.80 10.28
C PRO A 123 11.26 17.01 9.72
N ASN A 124 12.57 16.88 9.51
CA ASN A 124 13.48 18.00 9.23
C ASN A 124 14.18 17.96 7.86
N ASP A 125 14.03 16.89 7.07
CA ASP A 125 14.71 16.75 5.79
C ASP A 125 13.74 16.19 4.74
N LEU A 126 13.41 17.03 3.76
CA LEU A 126 12.65 16.75 2.54
C LEU A 126 12.81 15.30 2.03
N HIS A 127 11.91 14.38 2.39
CA HIS A 127 11.64 13.07 1.77
C HIS A 127 12.81 12.07 1.57
N ASP A 128 14.07 12.43 1.89
CA ASP A 128 15.26 11.63 1.59
C ASP A 128 15.69 10.72 2.74
N LYS A 129 15.08 10.84 3.92
CA LYS A 129 15.44 10.10 5.14
C LYS A 129 14.22 9.50 5.85
N CYS A 130 14.31 8.20 6.12
CA CYS A 130 13.31 7.36 6.76
C CYS A 130 13.71 7.20 8.23
N TYR A 131 12.75 7.40 9.12
CA TYR A 131 12.87 7.30 10.56
C TYR A 131 12.12 6.08 11.09
N PHE A 132 12.75 5.32 11.96
CA PHE A 132 12.10 4.25 12.72
C PHE A 132 12.59 4.27 14.16
N GLU A 133 11.67 4.39 15.11
CA GLU A 133 11.97 4.34 16.54
C GLU A 133 11.52 3.01 17.13
N TYR A 134 12.46 2.28 17.71
CA TYR A 134 12.17 1.06 18.45
C TYR A 134 12.86 1.12 19.81
N ASN A 135 12.09 0.98 20.89
CA ASN A 135 12.58 1.08 22.26
C ASN A 135 13.37 2.37 22.57
N ASN A 136 12.94 3.51 22.02
CA ASN A 136 13.58 4.83 22.14
C ASN A 136 14.97 4.95 21.46
N ASP A 137 15.34 4.03 20.59
CA ASP A 137 16.52 4.15 19.73
C ASP A 137 16.10 4.55 18.30
N PRO A 138 16.30 5.82 17.90
CA PRO A 138 15.93 6.29 16.57
C PRO A 138 16.92 5.83 15.51
N LEU A 139 16.42 5.10 14.51
CA LEU A 139 17.17 4.70 13.32
C LEU A 139 16.78 5.59 12.14
N ILE A 140 17.75 6.37 11.65
CA ILE A 140 17.57 7.24 10.49
C ILE A 140 18.39 6.68 9.31
N VAL A 141 17.72 6.37 8.21
CA VAL A 141 18.36 5.82 6.99
C VAL A 141 17.86 6.54 5.73
N PRO A 142 18.63 6.58 4.63
CA PRO A 142 18.12 7.15 3.38
C PRO A 142 16.90 6.37 2.83
N CYS A 143 15.80 7.07 2.53
CA CYS A 143 14.55 6.55 1.96
C CYS A 143 14.66 6.29 0.44
N HIS A 144 15.59 5.44 0.00
CA HIS A 144 15.76 5.18 -1.44
C HIS A 144 15.48 3.71 -1.76
N PHE A 145 14.39 3.44 -2.48
CA PHE A 145 14.09 2.11 -3.03
C PHE A 145 14.85 1.90 -4.35
N VAL A 146 15.36 0.68 -4.54
CA VAL A 146 16.20 0.35 -5.71
C VAL A 146 15.63 -0.78 -6.55
N LEU A 147 14.86 -1.69 -5.94
CA LEU A 147 14.29 -2.87 -6.59
C LEU A 147 12.84 -3.11 -6.13
N ASP A 148 12.04 -3.64 -7.04
CA ASP A 148 10.59 -3.83 -6.88
C ASP A 148 10.10 -5.06 -7.67
N ASN A 149 8.96 -5.62 -7.26
CA ASN A 149 8.31 -6.82 -7.80
C ASN A 149 9.23 -8.03 -7.92
N PHE A 150 9.85 -8.43 -6.80
CA PHE A 150 10.54 -9.71 -6.77
C PHE A 150 9.58 -10.86 -7.10
N ASN A 151 10.05 -11.84 -7.83
CA ASN A 151 9.33 -13.09 -8.08
C ASN A 151 10.34 -14.23 -8.02
N CYS A 152 10.32 -14.94 -6.89
CA CYS A 152 11.25 -15.98 -6.52
C CYS A 152 10.54 -17.33 -6.46
N THR A 153 11.19 -18.38 -6.95
CA THR A 153 10.75 -19.75 -6.72
C THR A 153 11.09 -20.20 -5.30
N SER A 154 10.44 -21.26 -4.81
CA SER A 154 10.65 -21.77 -3.45
C SER A 154 12.05 -22.33 -3.18
N ASP A 155 12.81 -22.66 -4.22
CA ASP A 155 14.17 -23.19 -4.18
C ASP A 155 15.25 -22.12 -4.37
N ALA A 156 14.89 -20.86 -4.65
CA ALA A 156 15.83 -19.74 -4.75
C ALA A 156 16.72 -19.66 -3.50
N THR A 157 18.04 -19.58 -3.69
CA THR A 157 19.01 -19.51 -2.60
C THR A 157 19.49 -18.09 -2.35
N SER A 158 19.24 -17.18 -3.30
CA SER A 158 19.50 -15.76 -3.18
C SER A 158 18.53 -14.91 -4.00
N LEU A 159 18.47 -13.60 -3.72
CA LEU A 159 17.69 -12.66 -4.52
C LEU A 159 18.17 -12.55 -5.99
N ASN A 160 19.38 -13.04 -6.30
CA ASN A 160 19.88 -13.12 -7.68
C ASN A 160 19.15 -14.17 -8.53
N ASP A 161 18.50 -15.15 -7.89
CA ASP A 161 17.76 -16.21 -8.59
C ASP A 161 16.35 -15.77 -8.97
N CYS A 162 15.95 -14.57 -8.53
CA CYS A 162 14.61 -14.04 -8.69
C CYS A 162 14.53 -13.08 -9.87
N THR A 163 13.35 -13.01 -10.48
CA THR A 163 13.04 -11.92 -11.42
C THR A 163 12.56 -10.70 -10.65
N HIS A 164 12.79 -9.50 -11.19
CA HIS A 164 12.38 -8.24 -10.58
C HIS A 164 12.26 -7.14 -11.66
N THR A 165 11.61 -6.02 -11.30
CA THR A 165 11.49 -4.83 -12.15
C THR A 165 12.85 -4.16 -12.35
N PRO A 166 13.12 -3.45 -13.47
CA PRO A 166 14.39 -2.74 -13.64
C PRO A 166 14.73 -1.79 -12.48
N LEU A 167 16.03 -1.57 -12.28
CA LEU A 167 16.55 -0.76 -11.18
C LEU A 167 15.93 0.66 -11.17
N PHE A 168 15.52 1.12 -9.99
CA PHE A 168 14.84 2.41 -9.75
C PHE A 168 13.46 2.56 -10.42
N GLN A 169 12.94 1.52 -11.08
CA GLN A 169 11.56 1.50 -11.55
C GLN A 169 10.71 0.84 -10.47
N HIS A 170 10.23 1.66 -9.53
CA HIS A 170 9.37 1.25 -8.44
C HIS A 170 8.27 2.29 -8.24
N HIS A 171 7.12 1.87 -7.71
CA HIS A 171 6.02 2.79 -7.35
C HIS A 171 5.91 2.97 -5.84
N CYS A 172 7.02 2.77 -5.14
CA CYS A 172 7.04 2.59 -3.70
C CYS A 172 7.21 3.89 -2.93
N THR A 173 6.34 4.08 -1.94
CA THR A 173 6.30 5.21 -1.00
C THR A 173 6.99 4.86 0.32
N THR A 174 7.15 5.85 1.22
CA THR A 174 7.90 5.72 2.49
C THR A 174 7.28 4.73 3.50
N ASP A 175 6.17 4.10 3.19
CA ASP A 175 5.50 3.08 4.01
C ASP A 175 5.62 1.67 3.40
N MET A 176 6.22 1.53 2.22
CA MET A 176 6.29 0.26 1.47
C MET A 176 7.59 -0.51 1.75
N HIS A 177 7.96 -0.61 3.03
CA HIS A 177 9.17 -1.28 3.48
C HIS A 177 8.94 -2.75 3.83
N VAL A 178 9.93 -3.57 3.47
CA VAL A 178 10.02 -4.96 3.91
C VAL A 178 10.94 -5.07 5.12
N GLY A 179 10.57 -5.92 6.07
CA GLY A 179 11.43 -6.44 7.11
C GLY A 179 11.48 -7.97 7.09
N ILE A 180 12.67 -8.53 7.25
CA ILE A 180 12.89 -9.96 7.49
C ILE A 180 13.62 -10.15 8.81
N GLY A 181 13.48 -11.33 9.40
CA GLY A 181 14.30 -11.80 10.51
C GLY A 181 14.90 -13.14 10.12
N CYS A 182 16.21 -13.19 9.94
CA CYS A 182 16.94 -14.40 9.59
C CYS A 182 17.73 -14.91 10.78
N SER A 183 17.51 -16.16 11.19
CA SER A 183 18.21 -16.79 12.31
C SER A 183 18.52 -18.28 12.06
N GLY A 184 19.25 -18.88 12.99
CA GLY A 184 19.75 -20.26 12.86
C GLY A 184 20.78 -20.40 11.74
N THR A 185 21.22 -21.63 11.51
CA THR A 185 22.13 -22.00 10.42
C THR A 185 21.35 -22.69 9.32
N TYR A 186 21.44 -22.18 8.10
CA TYR A 186 20.97 -22.88 6.90
C TYR A 186 22.09 -23.77 6.39
N ASP A 187 21.89 -25.08 6.45
CA ASP A 187 22.82 -26.07 5.91
C ASP A 187 22.28 -26.56 4.56
N GLU A 188 22.95 -26.13 3.49
CA GLU A 188 22.62 -26.43 2.10
C GLU A 188 22.69 -27.94 1.80
N THR A 189 23.42 -28.70 2.63
CA THR A 189 23.64 -30.14 2.47
C THR A 189 22.47 -31.02 2.93
N ALA A 190 21.46 -30.46 3.60
CA ALA A 190 20.30 -31.22 4.08
C ALA A 190 19.21 -31.48 3.02
N THR A 191 19.38 -31.01 1.78
CA THR A 191 18.33 -30.99 0.74
C THR A 191 18.39 -32.18 -0.24
N THR A 192 19.13 -33.25 0.09
CA THR A 192 19.11 -34.52 -0.65
C THR A 192 18.64 -35.67 0.23
N VAL A 193 17.40 -35.58 0.75
CA VAL A 193 16.66 -36.78 1.11
C VAL A 193 15.37 -36.81 0.31
N THR A 194 15.46 -37.54 -0.81
CA THR A 194 14.32 -38.15 -1.49
C THR A 194 13.40 -38.77 -0.44
N THR A 195 12.27 -38.12 -0.17
CA THR A 195 11.19 -38.77 0.55
C THR A 195 10.04 -38.94 -0.43
N THR A 196 9.93 -40.17 -0.92
CA THR A 196 8.74 -40.74 -1.55
C THR A 196 7.53 -40.36 -0.68
N ARG A 197 6.75 -39.35 -1.09
CA ARG A 197 5.56 -38.96 -0.35
C ARG A 197 4.47 -39.96 -0.71
N ALA A 198 4.25 -40.92 0.17
CA ALA A 198 3.00 -41.67 0.22
C ALA A 198 1.85 -40.64 0.22
N ILE A 199 0.87 -40.86 -0.65
CA ILE A 199 -0.40 -40.15 -0.63
C ILE A 199 -1.08 -40.53 0.69
N GLN A 200 -0.82 -39.75 1.73
CA GLN A 200 -1.75 -39.63 2.85
C GLN A 200 -2.67 -38.48 2.49
N THR A 201 -3.88 -38.85 2.10
CA THR A 201 -5.08 -38.05 2.23
C THR A 201 -5.26 -37.66 3.70
N SER A 202 -4.51 -36.65 4.14
CA SER A 202 -4.86 -35.89 5.33
C SER A 202 -5.97 -34.93 4.90
N THR A 203 -7.21 -35.27 5.21
CA THR A 203 -8.24 -34.28 5.48
C THR A 203 -7.69 -33.36 6.56
N ALA A 204 -7.16 -32.22 6.14
CA ALA A 204 -6.73 -31.18 7.06
C ALA A 204 -7.97 -30.68 7.80
N THR A 205 -8.12 -31.08 9.04
CA THR A 205 -8.90 -30.31 10.01
C THR A 205 -8.19 -28.97 10.19
N PRO A 206 -8.87 -27.83 9.94
CA PRO A 206 -8.26 -26.52 10.07
C PRO A 206 -8.00 -26.23 11.55
N THR A 207 -6.76 -25.88 11.88
CA THR A 207 -6.42 -25.42 13.23
C THR A 207 -6.40 -23.90 13.25
N THR A 208 -7.42 -23.34 13.91
CA THR A 208 -7.54 -22.01 14.57
C THR A 208 -7.49 -20.73 13.71
N ASP A 209 -8.69 -20.19 13.44
CA ASP A 209 -9.12 -18.78 13.42
C ASP A 209 -8.31 -17.72 12.65
N GLU A 210 -8.20 -17.84 11.32
CA GLU A 210 -8.12 -16.63 10.48
C GLU A 210 -9.54 -16.11 10.25
N GLN A 211 -10.00 -15.24 11.15
CA GLN A 211 -11.31 -14.62 11.05
C GLN A 211 -11.31 -13.52 9.99
N THR A 212 -12.23 -13.60 9.03
CA THR A 212 -12.26 -12.75 7.82
C THR A 212 -13.51 -11.86 7.79
N VAL A 213 -13.55 -10.89 6.85
CA VAL A 213 -14.76 -10.10 6.54
C VAL A 213 -15.98 -11.00 6.30
N ILE A 214 -15.76 -12.20 5.76
CA ILE A 214 -16.80 -13.18 5.47
C ILE A 214 -17.43 -13.73 6.74
N ASP A 215 -16.66 -13.90 7.81
CA ASP A 215 -17.19 -14.41 9.07
C ASP A 215 -18.12 -13.40 9.75
N VAL A 216 -17.79 -12.11 9.62
CA VAL A 216 -18.68 -11.02 10.06
C VAL A 216 -19.99 -11.08 9.29
N LEU A 217 -19.95 -11.33 7.99
CA LEU A 217 -21.16 -11.40 7.20
C LEU A 217 -21.96 -12.67 7.47
N ASN A 218 -21.30 -13.82 7.66
CA ASN A 218 -21.95 -15.10 7.91
C ASN A 218 -22.67 -15.15 9.27
N ARG A 219 -22.22 -14.36 10.25
CA ARG A 219 -22.91 -14.25 11.55
C ARG A 219 -24.10 -13.27 11.53
N HIS A 220 -24.35 -12.59 10.40
CA HIS A 220 -25.43 -11.63 10.22
C HIS A 220 -26.35 -12.00 9.04
N ASN A 221 -27.65 -11.69 9.14
CA ASN A 221 -28.61 -11.93 8.06
C ASN A 221 -28.86 -10.68 7.19
N TRP A 222 -27.82 -9.91 6.88
CA TRP A 222 -27.96 -8.69 6.09
C TRP A 222 -28.17 -9.00 4.61
N THR A 223 -29.22 -8.43 4.03
CA THR A 223 -29.53 -8.54 2.59
C THR A 223 -29.63 -7.16 1.96
N ASP A 224 -29.67 -7.13 0.62
CA ASP A 224 -29.79 -5.90 -0.15
C ASP A 224 -28.68 -4.90 0.21
N ILE A 225 -27.44 -5.39 0.30
CA ILE A 225 -26.30 -4.63 0.80
C ILE A 225 -25.80 -3.63 -0.26
N GLY A 226 -25.60 -2.39 0.15
CA GLY A 226 -24.72 -1.42 -0.51
C GLY A 226 -23.38 -1.40 0.22
N ALA A 227 -22.33 -1.91 -0.41
CA ALA A 227 -21.00 -2.04 0.18
C ALA A 227 -20.14 -0.84 -0.25
N VAL A 228 -19.73 -0.03 0.71
CA VAL A 228 -18.87 1.16 0.53
C VAL A 228 -17.49 0.83 1.06
N ILE A 229 -16.49 0.76 0.19
CA ILE A 229 -15.21 0.14 0.52
C ILE A 229 -14.08 1.11 0.20
N ASP A 230 -13.29 1.41 1.23
CA ASP A 230 -12.02 2.08 1.10
C ASP A 230 -11.04 1.19 0.32
N VAL A 231 -10.47 1.72 -0.76
CA VAL A 231 -9.47 1.06 -1.59
C VAL A 231 -8.21 1.90 -1.78
N THR A 232 -7.87 2.72 -0.78
CA THR A 232 -6.64 3.49 -0.74
C THR A 232 -5.44 2.58 -0.44
N GLY A 233 -4.22 3.06 -0.67
CA GLY A 233 -3.01 2.24 -0.58
C GLY A 233 -2.84 1.57 0.78
N SER A 234 -3.28 2.25 1.84
CA SER A 234 -3.20 1.77 3.22
C SER A 234 -4.12 0.57 3.49
N MET A 235 -5.18 0.38 2.69
CA MET A 235 -6.09 -0.77 2.74
C MET A 235 -5.53 -2.05 2.08
N SER A 236 -4.29 -2.02 1.56
CA SER A 236 -3.65 -3.16 0.89
C SER A 236 -3.70 -4.48 1.68
N SER A 237 -3.45 -4.44 3.00
CA SER A 237 -3.54 -5.61 3.88
C SER A 237 -4.95 -6.20 4.01
N CYS A 238 -5.98 -5.43 3.63
CA CYS A 238 -7.39 -5.82 3.64
C CYS A 238 -7.87 -6.36 2.28
N TYR A 239 -7.10 -6.16 1.20
CA TYR A 239 -7.53 -6.49 -0.16
C TYR A 239 -7.85 -7.96 -0.35
N ALA A 240 -7.08 -8.88 0.26
CA ALA A 240 -7.38 -10.31 0.16
C ALA A 240 -8.77 -10.65 0.70
N HIS A 241 -9.15 -10.06 1.84
CA HIS A 241 -10.49 -10.24 2.41
C HIS A 241 -11.58 -9.57 1.58
N ILE A 242 -11.30 -8.39 1.01
CA ILE A 242 -12.23 -7.67 0.12
C ILE A 242 -12.47 -8.48 -1.17
N ASP A 243 -11.42 -9.00 -1.79
CA ASP A 243 -11.50 -9.80 -3.02
C ASP A 243 -12.26 -11.11 -2.79
N GLN A 244 -12.01 -11.78 -1.66
CA GLN A 244 -12.74 -12.99 -1.28
C GLN A 244 -14.22 -12.68 -1.02
N TRP A 245 -14.53 -11.57 -0.35
CA TRP A 245 -15.91 -11.14 -0.13
C TRP A 245 -16.62 -10.80 -1.44
N VAL A 246 -15.98 -10.04 -2.32
CA VAL A 246 -16.50 -9.72 -3.66
C VAL A 246 -16.83 -11.00 -4.43
N ALA A 247 -15.97 -12.02 -4.38
CA ALA A 247 -16.24 -13.31 -5.03
C ALA A 247 -17.44 -14.06 -4.41
N LEU A 248 -17.56 -14.08 -3.08
CA LEU A 248 -18.65 -14.78 -2.37
C LEU A 248 -19.99 -14.05 -2.47
N SER A 249 -19.97 -12.72 -2.58
CA SER A 249 -21.18 -11.90 -2.74
C SER A 249 -22.02 -12.30 -3.96
N GLN A 250 -21.37 -12.85 -5.00
CA GLN A 250 -22.00 -13.33 -6.22
C GLN A 250 -22.66 -14.71 -6.06
N GLN A 251 -22.19 -15.52 -5.10
CA GLN A 251 -22.73 -16.85 -4.86
C GLN A 251 -24.02 -16.81 -4.04
N GLY A 252 -24.17 -15.83 -3.13
CA GLY A 252 -25.36 -15.69 -2.28
C GLY A 252 -26.27 -14.50 -2.61
N LYS A 253 -25.91 -13.61 -3.55
CA LYS A 253 -26.69 -12.43 -3.99
C LYS A 253 -27.15 -11.47 -2.88
N PHE A 254 -26.40 -11.41 -1.77
CA PHE A 254 -26.71 -10.54 -0.64
C PHE A 254 -26.21 -9.10 -0.82
N VAL A 255 -25.13 -8.91 -1.60
CA VAL A 255 -24.68 -7.59 -2.05
C VAL A 255 -25.36 -7.22 -3.36
N LYS A 256 -25.94 -6.02 -3.41
CA LYS A 256 -26.56 -5.45 -4.61
C LYS A 256 -25.62 -4.52 -5.35
N TYR A 257 -24.87 -3.72 -4.60
CA TYR A 257 -24.16 -2.57 -5.15
C TYR A 257 -22.85 -2.38 -4.42
N PHE A 258 -21.76 -2.23 -5.19
CA PHE A 258 -20.45 -1.89 -4.67
C PHE A 258 -20.13 -0.44 -5.02
N VAL A 259 -19.55 0.26 -4.05
CA VAL A 259 -18.92 1.56 -4.19
C VAL A 259 -17.52 1.46 -3.60
N PHE A 260 -16.52 1.78 -4.41
CA PHE A 260 -15.12 1.82 -4.03
C PHE A 260 -14.64 3.27 -4.09
N PHE A 261 -13.87 3.72 -3.11
CA PHE A 261 -13.30 5.07 -3.13
C PHE A 261 -11.80 5.06 -2.84
N ASN A 262 -11.08 6.00 -3.45
CA ASN A 262 -9.62 6.11 -3.40
C ASN A 262 -9.12 7.52 -3.04
N ASP A 263 -10.01 8.36 -2.52
CA ASP A 263 -9.75 9.74 -2.11
C ASP A 263 -9.23 10.66 -3.22
N GLY A 264 -9.95 10.62 -4.35
CA GLY A 264 -9.86 11.65 -5.37
C GLY A 264 -8.90 11.38 -6.51
N ASP A 265 -8.63 10.13 -6.86
CA ASP A 265 -7.83 9.77 -8.05
C ASP A 265 -6.43 10.43 -8.09
N ASP A 266 -5.69 10.36 -6.97
CA ASP A 266 -4.40 11.02 -6.77
C ASP A 266 -4.42 12.55 -6.99
N THR A 267 -5.60 13.17 -6.81
CA THR A 267 -5.72 14.63 -6.73
C THR A 267 -4.79 15.15 -5.63
N LEU A 268 -4.01 16.18 -5.98
CA LEU A 268 -3.12 16.86 -5.01
C LEU A 268 -3.91 17.28 -3.77
N ASN A 269 -3.30 17.11 -2.59
CA ASN A 269 -3.99 17.26 -1.30
C ASN A 269 -4.65 18.65 -1.14
N GLU A 270 -4.04 19.72 -1.66
CA GLU A 270 -4.62 21.07 -1.64
C GLU A 270 -5.90 21.23 -2.49
N ASN A 271 -6.12 20.33 -3.43
CA ASN A 271 -7.26 20.34 -4.36
C ASN A 271 -8.38 19.38 -3.94
N LYS A 272 -8.20 18.63 -2.83
CA LYS A 272 -9.23 17.74 -2.28
C LYS A 272 -10.30 18.55 -1.54
N ILE A 273 -11.30 19.01 -2.30
CA ILE A 273 -12.41 19.81 -1.78
C ILE A 273 -13.49 18.89 -1.19
N ILE A 274 -13.79 19.04 0.10
CA ILE A 274 -14.88 18.31 0.77
C ILE A 274 -16.20 18.55 0.04
N GLY A 275 -16.90 17.46 -0.28
CA GLY A 275 -18.11 17.40 -1.10
C GLY A 275 -17.86 17.10 -2.58
N SER A 276 -16.60 17.18 -3.03
CA SER A 276 -16.18 17.03 -4.42
C SER A 276 -14.79 16.40 -4.56
N THR A 277 -14.34 15.58 -3.60
CA THR A 277 -12.98 15.00 -3.63
C THR A 277 -12.79 14.09 -4.84
N GLY A 278 -13.83 13.33 -5.21
CA GLY A 278 -13.83 12.45 -6.39
C GLY A 278 -13.35 11.04 -6.06
N GLY A 279 -12.88 10.30 -7.07
CA GLY A 279 -12.33 8.97 -6.82
C GLY A 279 -13.35 7.90 -6.41
N ILE A 280 -14.63 8.09 -6.76
CA ILE A 280 -15.73 7.19 -6.40
C ILE A 280 -16.11 6.34 -7.61
N TYR A 281 -16.05 5.03 -7.44
CA TYR A 281 -16.28 4.03 -8.47
C TYR A 281 -17.40 3.10 -8.03
N SER A 282 -18.32 2.75 -8.92
CA SER A 282 -19.46 1.92 -8.52
C SER A 282 -19.91 0.94 -9.59
N VAL A 283 -20.61 -0.11 -9.14
CA VAL A 283 -21.04 -1.21 -10.01
C VAL A 283 -22.16 -2.00 -9.33
N TYR A 284 -23.20 -2.33 -10.10
CA TYR A 284 -24.21 -3.26 -9.64
C TYR A 284 -23.71 -4.70 -9.80
N THR A 285 -23.97 -5.53 -8.79
CA THR A 285 -23.52 -6.93 -8.78
C THR A 285 -24.08 -7.77 -9.91
N ASN A 286 -25.25 -7.42 -10.46
CA ASN A 286 -25.86 -8.10 -11.61
C ASN A 286 -25.12 -7.84 -12.93
N GLU A 287 -24.17 -6.90 -12.98
CA GLU A 287 -23.25 -6.70 -14.11
C GLU A 287 -22.16 -7.79 -14.18
N GLY A 288 -22.07 -8.63 -13.14
CA GLY A 288 -21.21 -9.81 -13.09
C GLY A 288 -19.84 -9.56 -12.47
N ILE A 289 -19.25 -10.63 -11.93
CA ILE A 289 -18.00 -10.58 -11.15
C ILE A 289 -16.83 -9.96 -11.90
N THR A 290 -16.74 -10.15 -13.23
CA THR A 290 -15.69 -9.57 -14.06
C THR A 290 -15.75 -8.04 -14.02
N LYS A 291 -16.94 -7.46 -14.17
CA LYS A 291 -17.11 -6.00 -14.13
C LYS A 291 -16.84 -5.45 -12.74
N VAL A 292 -17.28 -6.15 -11.70
CA VAL A 292 -16.99 -5.75 -10.31
C VAL A 292 -15.48 -5.68 -10.06
N LYS A 293 -14.71 -6.70 -10.47
CA LYS A 293 -13.26 -6.73 -10.33
C LYS A 293 -12.56 -5.66 -11.18
N GLU A 294 -13.06 -5.41 -12.40
CA GLU A 294 -12.55 -4.34 -13.26
C GLU A 294 -12.68 -2.97 -12.58
N ILE A 295 -13.86 -2.67 -12.02
CA ILE A 295 -14.13 -1.40 -11.35
C ILE A 295 -13.32 -1.25 -10.07
N LEU A 296 -13.24 -2.30 -9.24
CA LEU A 296 -12.37 -2.37 -8.07
C LEU A 296 -10.90 -2.07 -8.42
N ASN A 297 -10.36 -2.77 -9.42
CA ASN A 297 -8.97 -2.59 -9.85
C ASN A 297 -8.74 -1.24 -10.55
N THR A 298 -9.77 -0.61 -11.08
CA THR A 298 -9.67 0.74 -11.64
C THR A 298 -9.59 1.76 -10.52
N ALA A 299 -10.45 1.65 -9.51
CA ALA A 299 -10.39 2.50 -8.32
C ALA A 299 -9.00 2.44 -7.65
N LYS A 300 -8.49 1.23 -7.38
CA LYS A 300 -7.15 1.02 -6.78
C LYS A 300 -6.00 1.62 -7.59
N ARG A 301 -6.12 1.66 -8.93
CA ARG A 301 -5.05 2.14 -9.82
C ARG A 301 -5.06 3.65 -10.00
N ASN A 302 -6.24 4.25 -9.90
CA ASN A 302 -6.40 5.67 -10.17
C ASN A 302 -6.06 6.54 -8.97
N GLY A 303 -5.99 5.97 -7.75
CA GLY A 303 -5.66 6.74 -6.56
C GLY A 303 -5.26 5.88 -5.37
N GLY A 304 -4.36 6.39 -4.54
CA GLY A 304 -3.86 5.72 -3.34
C GLY A 304 -4.12 6.43 -2.01
N GLY A 305 -4.78 7.60 -1.98
CA GLY A 305 -4.99 8.37 -0.74
C GLY A 305 -3.74 9.14 -0.31
N GLY A 306 -3.24 10.04 -1.15
CA GLY A 306 -1.95 10.74 -0.95
C GLY A 306 -1.72 11.47 0.40
N ASP A 307 -2.77 11.73 1.19
CA ASP A 307 -2.69 12.08 2.61
C ASP A 307 -3.58 11.16 3.44
N ILE A 308 -3.30 11.08 4.75
CA ILE A 308 -3.99 10.15 5.68
C ILE A 308 -5.52 10.30 5.71
N PRO A 309 -6.13 11.51 5.58
CA PRO A 309 -7.58 11.66 5.61
C PRO A 309 -8.31 11.37 4.28
N GLU A 310 -9.32 10.50 4.33
CA GLU A 310 -10.01 9.93 3.15
C GLU A 310 -11.48 10.39 3.01
N ASN A 311 -12.10 10.27 1.83
CA ASN A 311 -13.44 10.77 1.49
C ASN A 311 -14.60 9.77 1.71
N ASP A 312 -14.64 9.14 2.87
CA ASP A 312 -15.61 8.08 3.20
C ASP A 312 -17.08 8.54 3.10
N ILE A 313 -17.40 9.74 3.58
CA ILE A 313 -18.79 10.20 3.68
C ILE A 313 -19.36 10.53 2.30
N GLU A 314 -18.58 11.11 1.39
CA GLU A 314 -18.96 11.29 0.00
C GLU A 314 -19.34 9.97 -0.66
N ALA A 315 -18.54 8.91 -0.46
CA ALA A 315 -18.82 7.58 -1.00
C ALA A 315 -20.11 6.97 -0.41
N ILE A 316 -20.37 7.18 0.89
CA ILE A 316 -21.63 6.78 1.54
C ILE A 316 -22.82 7.54 0.95
N ILE A 317 -22.74 8.88 0.84
CA ILE A 317 -23.81 9.71 0.28
C ILE A 317 -24.10 9.30 -1.18
N TYR A 318 -23.04 9.08 -1.97
CA TYR A 318 -23.15 8.59 -3.33
C TYR A 318 -23.96 7.28 -3.35
N THR A 319 -23.61 6.30 -2.51
CA THR A 319 -24.31 5.03 -2.38
C THR A 319 -25.79 5.18 -2.05
N LEU A 320 -26.14 6.08 -1.12
CA LEU A 320 -27.53 6.35 -0.76
C LEU A 320 -28.34 6.91 -1.93
N SER A 321 -27.71 7.74 -2.76
CA SER A 321 -28.35 8.37 -3.91
C SER A 321 -28.53 7.41 -5.09
N THR A 322 -27.56 6.53 -5.34
CA THR A 322 -27.53 5.66 -6.52
C THR A 322 -28.12 4.27 -6.28
N CYS A 323 -28.15 3.78 -5.03
CA CYS A 323 -28.81 2.55 -4.64
C CYS A 323 -29.91 2.79 -3.56
N PRO A 324 -31.03 3.44 -3.92
CA PRO A 324 -32.13 3.67 -2.96
C PRO A 324 -32.72 2.36 -2.41
N THR A 325 -32.64 1.27 -3.19
CA THR A 325 -33.13 -0.07 -2.82
C THR A 325 -32.18 -0.87 -1.93
N CYS A 326 -30.96 -0.38 -1.68
CA CYS A 326 -30.05 -0.98 -0.72
C CYS A 326 -30.58 -0.74 0.69
N LYS A 327 -30.82 -1.82 1.46
CA LYS A 327 -31.37 -1.75 2.82
C LYS A 327 -30.28 -1.60 3.87
N ASN A 328 -29.17 -2.32 3.68
CA ASN A 328 -28.05 -2.32 4.61
C ASN A 328 -26.86 -1.64 3.94
N ILE A 329 -26.37 -0.54 4.52
CA ILE A 329 -25.14 0.11 4.05
C ILE A 329 -24.00 -0.35 4.93
N ILE A 330 -23.04 -1.04 4.33
CA ILE A 330 -21.84 -1.52 5.03
C ILE A 330 -20.67 -0.70 4.54
N HIS A 331 -20.02 0.00 5.45
CA HIS A 331 -18.84 0.78 5.17
C HIS A 331 -17.60 0.06 5.70
N ILE A 332 -16.74 -0.44 4.81
CA ILE A 332 -15.46 -1.03 5.14
C ILE A 332 -14.41 0.07 5.10
N ALA A 333 -13.83 0.38 6.27
CA ALA A 333 -12.98 1.56 6.46
C ALA A 333 -11.59 1.18 6.99
N ASP A 334 -10.56 1.95 6.63
CA ASP A 334 -9.23 1.86 7.27
C ASP A 334 -9.29 2.44 8.69
N ASN A 335 -8.90 1.64 9.68
CA ASN A 335 -8.77 2.12 11.05
C ASN A 335 -7.69 3.20 11.24
N GLY A 336 -6.70 3.26 10.34
CA GLY A 336 -5.61 4.24 10.38
C GLY A 336 -5.97 5.60 9.78
N ALA A 337 -7.05 5.68 9.01
CA ALA A 337 -7.46 6.89 8.32
C ALA A 337 -8.66 7.54 9.02
N THR A 338 -8.66 8.87 9.13
CA THR A 338 -9.82 9.61 9.64
C THR A 338 -10.54 10.25 8.46
N PRO A 339 -11.86 10.04 8.31
CA PRO A 339 -12.60 10.65 7.20
C PRO A 339 -12.46 12.18 7.21
N ARG A 340 -12.02 12.77 6.08
CA ARG A 340 -11.86 14.24 5.93
C ARG A 340 -13.19 14.97 5.95
N ASP A 341 -14.23 14.28 5.53
CA ASP A 341 -15.52 14.82 5.15
C ASP A 341 -16.60 14.51 6.20
N MET A 342 -16.21 14.30 7.46
CA MET A 342 -17.12 14.12 8.61
C MET A 342 -18.17 15.24 8.75
N ILE A 343 -17.91 16.43 8.22
CA ILE A 343 -18.87 17.55 8.19
C ILE A 343 -20.11 17.22 7.33
N LEU A 344 -20.00 16.31 6.37
CA LEU A 344 -21.08 15.86 5.50
C LEU A 344 -21.95 14.77 6.14
N LEU A 345 -21.56 14.23 7.31
CA LEU A 345 -22.25 13.10 7.95
C LEU A 345 -23.73 13.40 8.26
N ASN A 346 -24.09 14.67 8.44
CA ASN A 346 -25.47 15.11 8.62
C ASN A 346 -26.39 14.87 7.40
N GLN A 347 -25.82 14.55 6.24
CA GLN A 347 -26.57 14.19 5.02
C GLN A 347 -26.86 12.70 4.91
N VAL A 348 -26.26 11.87 5.78
CA VAL A 348 -26.43 10.42 5.77
C VAL A 348 -27.76 10.06 6.43
N THR A 349 -28.68 9.50 5.64
CA THR A 349 -30.09 9.27 6.04
C THR A 349 -30.41 7.83 6.44
N LYS A 350 -29.45 6.91 6.32
CA LYS A 350 -29.61 5.50 6.71
C LYS A 350 -28.55 5.08 7.74
N PRO A 351 -28.87 4.12 8.62
CA PRO A 351 -27.89 3.48 9.50
C PRO A 351 -26.71 2.89 8.74
N ILE A 352 -25.49 3.28 9.15
CA ILE A 352 -24.24 2.78 8.58
C ILE A 352 -23.64 1.71 9.48
N LYS A 353 -23.39 0.53 8.91
CA LYS A 353 -22.68 -0.57 9.56
C LYS A 353 -21.21 -0.43 9.21
N VAL A 354 -20.41 0.04 10.16
CA VAL A 354 -18.98 0.27 9.93
C VAL A 354 -18.22 -1.00 10.24
N LEU A 355 -17.54 -1.56 9.25
CA LEU A 355 -16.63 -2.68 9.37
C LEU A 355 -15.19 -2.17 9.36
N VAL A 356 -14.52 -2.28 10.51
CA VAL A 356 -13.18 -1.74 10.69
C VAL A 356 -12.15 -2.72 10.15
N CYS A 357 -11.31 -2.27 9.21
CA CYS A 357 -10.15 -3.02 8.77
C CYS A 357 -8.86 -2.51 9.45
N LYS A 358 -7.81 -3.34 9.49
CA LYS A 358 -6.54 -3.05 10.20
C LYS A 358 -6.69 -2.79 11.70
N LEU A 359 -7.54 -3.57 12.36
CA LEU A 359 -7.58 -3.66 13.82
C LEU A 359 -6.72 -4.86 14.27
N GLY A 360 -5.47 -4.60 14.66
CA GLY A 360 -4.56 -5.61 15.23
C GLY A 360 -4.78 -5.84 16.73
N ALA A 361 -4.06 -6.80 17.30
CA ALA A 361 -3.99 -6.94 18.76
C ALA A 361 -3.39 -5.67 19.40
N ASN A 362 -3.92 -5.20 20.52
CA ASN A 362 -3.52 -3.95 21.18
C ASN A 362 -3.76 -2.69 20.32
N SER A 363 -4.71 -2.75 19.38
CA SER A 363 -5.06 -1.61 18.52
C SER A 363 -6.39 -0.99 18.93
N PHE A 364 -6.47 0.33 18.78
CA PHE A 364 -7.65 1.12 19.10
C PHE A 364 -8.44 1.39 17.83
N VAL A 365 -9.77 1.34 17.91
CA VAL A 365 -10.65 1.80 16.83
C VAL A 365 -10.56 3.32 16.68
N ASN A 366 -10.53 3.82 15.45
CA ASN A 366 -10.66 5.24 15.17
C ASN A 366 -11.99 5.78 15.74
N PRO A 367 -11.98 6.77 16.67
CA PRO A 367 -13.20 7.32 17.25
C PRO A 367 -14.17 7.90 16.21
N LYS A 368 -13.68 8.34 15.03
CA LYS A 368 -14.54 8.90 13.99
C LYS A 368 -15.32 7.82 13.23
N LEU A 369 -14.78 6.62 13.10
CA LEU A 369 -15.54 5.46 12.62
C LEU A 369 -16.66 5.08 13.60
N LEU A 370 -16.39 5.19 14.91
CA LEU A 370 -17.41 5.02 15.94
C LEU A 370 -18.47 6.14 15.90
N ASP A 371 -18.07 7.38 15.61
CA ASP A 371 -18.99 8.51 15.39
C ASP A 371 -19.90 8.27 14.18
N ILE A 372 -19.41 7.70 13.08
CA ILE A 372 -20.24 7.36 11.91
C ILE A 372 -21.32 6.37 12.31
N ALA A 373 -20.94 5.26 12.94
CA ALA A 373 -21.88 4.24 13.38
C ALA A 373 -22.93 4.82 14.34
N TYR A 374 -22.49 5.59 15.34
CA TYR A 374 -23.40 6.18 16.32
C TYR A 374 -24.30 7.28 15.74
N LYS A 375 -23.77 8.27 15.02
CA LYS A 375 -24.59 9.41 14.56
C LYS A 375 -25.60 9.01 13.49
N THR A 376 -25.38 7.90 12.78
CA THR A 376 -26.27 7.42 11.72
C THR A 376 -27.34 6.44 12.21
N GLY A 377 -27.34 6.05 13.49
CA GLY A 377 -28.23 4.99 13.96
C GLY A 377 -27.74 3.57 13.68
N GLY A 378 -26.48 3.42 13.27
CA GLY A 378 -25.87 2.16 12.84
C GLY A 378 -25.08 1.43 13.94
N SER A 379 -24.10 0.66 13.49
CA SER A 379 -23.35 -0.29 14.32
C SER A 379 -21.88 -0.38 13.90
N LEU A 380 -21.01 -0.78 14.82
CA LEU A 380 -19.58 -0.99 14.58
C LEU A 380 -19.28 -2.49 14.62
N HIS A 381 -18.49 -2.96 13.67
CA HIS A 381 -18.10 -4.34 13.52
C HIS A 381 -16.60 -4.44 13.31
N THR A 382 -15.98 -5.40 13.98
CA THR A 382 -14.61 -5.83 13.76
C THR A 382 -14.63 -7.30 13.36
N LEU A 383 -13.48 -7.89 13.02
CA LEU A 383 -13.42 -9.32 12.72
C LEU A 383 -13.97 -10.17 13.88
N ASN A 384 -13.73 -9.78 15.13
CA ASN A 384 -14.05 -10.56 16.32
C ASN A 384 -15.16 -9.98 17.21
N MET A 385 -15.71 -8.79 16.92
CA MET A 385 -16.66 -8.10 17.78
C MET A 385 -17.73 -7.37 16.97
N ASP A 386 -18.95 -7.33 17.51
CA ASP A 386 -20.06 -6.53 17.01
C ASP A 386 -20.60 -5.61 18.12
N ILE A 387 -20.85 -4.35 17.78
CA ILE A 387 -21.43 -3.35 18.68
C ILE A 387 -22.66 -2.76 18.03
N GLU A 388 -23.81 -3.34 18.35
CA GLU A 388 -25.11 -2.96 17.77
C GLU A 388 -25.85 -1.91 18.60
N THR A 389 -25.48 -1.75 19.88
CA THR A 389 -26.28 -0.98 20.85
C THR A 389 -25.78 0.44 21.09
N LEU A 390 -25.03 1.03 20.14
CA LEU A 390 -24.41 2.35 20.28
C LEU A 390 -25.43 3.45 20.63
N GLN A 391 -26.66 3.36 20.11
CA GLN A 391 -27.72 4.36 20.32
C GLN A 391 -28.22 4.45 21.76
N SER A 392 -27.93 3.46 22.60
CA SER A 392 -28.34 3.47 24.00
C SER A 392 -27.44 4.36 24.87
N LEU A 393 -26.27 4.74 24.36
CA LEU A 393 -25.28 5.54 25.06
C LEU A 393 -25.72 7.00 25.17
N LYS A 394 -25.45 7.61 26.32
CA LYS A 394 -25.68 9.02 26.61
C LYS A 394 -24.36 9.75 26.75
N VAL A 395 -24.37 11.07 26.54
CA VAL A 395 -23.19 11.90 26.78
C VAL A 395 -22.67 11.68 28.21
N GLY A 396 -21.40 11.35 28.32
CA GLY A 396 -20.73 10.96 29.56
C GLY A 396 -20.49 9.46 29.71
N ASP A 397 -21.28 8.62 29.05
CA ASP A 397 -21.13 7.16 29.10
C ASP A 397 -19.83 6.72 28.44
N THR A 398 -19.33 5.56 28.88
CA THR A 398 -18.12 4.93 28.34
C THR A 398 -18.42 3.55 27.78
N ILE A 399 -17.74 3.20 26.71
CA ILE A 399 -17.81 1.89 26.06
C ILE A 399 -16.40 1.34 25.82
N GLN A 400 -16.25 0.03 25.95
CA GLN A 400 -15.04 -0.70 25.55
C GLN A 400 -15.20 -1.18 24.11
N VAL A 401 -14.20 -0.90 23.27
CA VAL A 401 -14.15 -1.33 21.87
C VAL A 401 -12.74 -1.84 21.60
N GLY A 402 -12.61 -3.16 21.39
CA GLY A 402 -11.29 -3.80 21.39
C GLY A 402 -10.55 -3.53 22.71
N ASP A 403 -9.32 -3.03 22.60
CA ASP A 403 -8.49 -2.67 23.77
C ASP A 403 -8.67 -1.21 24.23
N GLY A 404 -9.57 -0.45 23.57
CA GLY A 404 -9.79 0.96 23.86
C GLY A 404 -11.04 1.26 24.67
N THR A 405 -10.93 2.21 25.59
CA THR A 405 -12.07 2.82 26.28
C THR A 405 -12.44 4.15 25.64
N TYR A 406 -13.70 4.31 25.26
CA TYR A 406 -14.21 5.52 24.61
C TYR A 406 -15.28 6.17 25.47
N ARG A 407 -15.25 7.49 25.60
CA ARG A 407 -16.31 8.28 26.23
C ARG A 407 -17.10 9.03 25.16
N LEU A 408 -18.42 8.95 25.23
CA LEU A 408 -19.30 9.75 24.38
C LEU A 408 -19.35 11.19 24.90
N THR A 409 -18.99 12.16 24.06
CA THR A 409 -19.09 13.60 24.34
C THR A 409 -20.13 14.26 23.42
N VAL A 410 -20.43 15.53 23.67
CA VAL A 410 -21.28 16.32 22.76
C VAL A 410 -20.74 16.41 21.33
N ASN A 411 -19.43 16.25 21.15
CA ASN A 411 -18.76 16.35 19.85
C ASN A 411 -18.51 14.97 19.19
N GLY A 412 -18.88 13.89 19.86
CA GLY A 412 -18.59 12.51 19.45
C GLY A 412 -17.71 11.76 20.45
N PHE A 413 -17.26 10.57 20.07
CA PHE A 413 -16.42 9.72 20.89
C PHE A 413 -15.00 10.25 21.00
N VAL A 414 -14.44 10.13 22.21
CA VAL A 414 -13.02 10.37 22.49
C VAL A 414 -12.45 9.15 23.20
N ARG A 415 -11.24 8.74 22.84
CA ARG A 415 -10.53 7.68 23.57
C ARG A 415 -10.06 8.24 24.91
N VAL A 416 -10.27 7.50 25.99
CA VAL A 416 -9.93 7.90 27.37
C VAL A 416 -9.01 6.92 28.09
N ALA A 417 -8.87 5.70 27.59
CA ALA A 417 -7.87 4.73 28.02
C ALA A 417 -7.54 3.78 26.86
#